data_AF-A0A2T6A7D2-F1
#
_entry.id   AF-A0A2T6A7D2-F1
#
_cell.length_a   1.000
_cell.length_b   1.000
_cell.length_c   1.000
_cell.angle_alpha   90.00
_cell.angle_beta   90.00
_cell.angle_gamma   90.00
#
_symmetry.space_group_name_H-M   'P 1'
#
loop_
_entity.id
_entity.type
_entity.pdbx_description
1 polymer ?
#
loop_
_entity_poly.entity_id
_entity_poly.type
_entity_poly.pdbx_seq_one_letter_code
_entity_poly.pdbx_strand_id
1 'polypeptide(L)'
;MDAKRIKHLEFVTQAIDRMSQNSFVARGWCVTIVSALLAIAIERGEVALALLPILATSVFMAVDTFYLRQERRFRALYNEVRCRDEQEIDFSMQTQVTEPIRSTLKSPIIMLLYGGMVVFALAVAAWIAWSDSEFRRLKTEQETHHDPDA
;
A
#
# COMPACT_ATOMS: atom_id res chain seq x y z
N MET A 1 16.90 36.96 15.47
CA MET A 1 16.28 35.88 14.68
C MET A 1 17.13 34.65 14.83
N ASP A 2 16.52 33.54 15.23
CA ASP A 2 17.18 32.27 15.57
C ASP A 2 17.51 31.50 14.27
N ALA A 3 18.59 31.90 13.62
CA ALA A 3 18.96 31.46 12.27
C ALA A 3 19.30 29.96 12.21
N LYS A 4 19.98 29.42 13.23
CA LYS A 4 20.30 27.99 13.33
C LYS A 4 19.04 27.17 13.52
N ARG A 5 18.14 27.58 14.42
CA ARG A 5 16.87 26.88 14.64
C ARG A 5 16.04 26.84 13.36
N ILE A 6 15.87 27.98 12.68
CA ILE A 6 15.15 28.05 11.39
C ILE A 6 15.80 27.09 10.39
N LYS A 7 17.12 27.09 10.29
CA LYS A 7 17.83 26.24 9.34
C LYS A 7 17.71 24.74 9.64
N HIS A 8 17.72 24.37 10.92
CA HIS A 8 17.50 22.98 11.33
C HIS A 8 16.08 22.52 11.02
N LEU A 9 15.07 23.36 11.29
CA LEU A 9 13.67 23.09 10.94
C LEU A 9 13.46 22.95 9.42
N GLU A 10 14.18 23.74 8.60
CA GLU A 10 14.18 23.56 7.14
C GLU A 10 14.70 22.18 6.74
N PHE A 11 15.82 21.74 7.32
CA PHE A 11 16.37 20.42 7.00
C PHE A 11 15.42 19.28 7.44
N VAL A 12 14.77 19.41 8.59
CA VAL A 12 13.80 18.40 9.07
C VAL A 12 12.58 18.35 8.15
N THR A 13 12.06 19.51 7.75
CA THR A 13 10.95 19.62 6.79
C THR A 13 11.32 18.99 5.44
N GLN A 14 12.52 19.25 4.92
CA GLN A 14 13.00 18.61 3.68
C GLN A 14 13.06 17.07 3.78
N ALA A 15 13.43 16.54 4.95
CA ALA A 15 13.40 15.09 5.18
C ALA A 15 11.96 14.54 5.18
N ILE A 16 11.02 15.24 5.83
CA ILE A 16 9.58 14.89 5.84
C ILE A 16 9.02 14.88 4.41
N ASP A 17 9.33 15.90 3.61
CA ASP A 17 8.87 16.01 2.22
C ASP A 17 9.35 14.83 1.36
N ARG A 18 10.61 14.42 1.52
CA ARG A 18 11.15 13.23 0.82
C ARG A 18 10.42 11.94 1.21
N MET A 19 10.05 11.77 2.47
CA MET A 19 9.27 10.59 2.91
C MET A 19 7.87 10.59 2.30
N SER A 20 7.20 11.75 2.27
CA SER A 20 5.88 11.93 1.65
C SER A 20 5.92 11.65 0.15
N GLN A 21 6.92 12.18 -0.55
CA GLN A 21 7.10 11.95 -1.99
C GLN A 21 7.37 10.48 -2.32
N ASN A 22 8.26 9.81 -1.58
CA ASN A 22 8.54 8.40 -1.81
C ASN A 22 7.33 7.51 -1.51
N SER A 23 6.56 7.82 -0.47
CA SER A 23 5.27 7.17 -0.17
C SER A 23 4.27 7.33 -1.33
N PHE A 24 4.13 8.54 -1.87
CA PHE A 24 3.25 8.81 -3.00
C PHE A 24 3.68 8.03 -4.26
N VAL A 25 4.97 8.01 -4.58
CA VAL A 25 5.52 7.23 -5.70
C VAL A 25 5.27 5.74 -5.53
N ALA A 26 5.46 5.20 -4.31
CA ALA A 26 5.17 3.80 -4.01
C ALA A 26 3.68 3.44 -4.24
N ARG A 27 2.76 4.31 -3.84
CA ARG A 27 1.32 4.15 -4.09
C ARG A 27 1.00 4.13 -5.59
N GLY A 28 1.61 5.02 -6.37
CA GLY A 28 1.46 5.05 -7.82
C GLY A 28 1.88 3.75 -8.50
N TRP A 29 3.08 3.25 -8.19
CA TRP A 29 3.57 1.97 -8.74
C TRP A 29 2.73 0.77 -8.31
N CYS A 30 2.19 0.78 -7.09
CA CYS A 30 1.28 -0.25 -6.63
C CYS A 30 0.02 -0.33 -7.51
N VAL A 31 -0.64 0.80 -7.80
CA VAL A 31 -1.83 0.84 -8.66
C VAL A 31 -1.52 0.24 -10.04
N THR A 32 -0.40 0.65 -10.65
CA THR A 32 0.01 0.17 -11.98
C THR A 32 0.24 -1.34 -12.02
N ILE A 33 1.01 -1.88 -11.07
CA ILE A 33 1.32 -3.33 -11.01
C ILE A 33 0.05 -4.14 -10.71
N VAL A 34 -0.77 -3.71 -9.75
CA VAL A 34 -2.04 -4.37 -9.41
C VAL A 34 -2.97 -4.41 -10.61
N SER A 35 -3.10 -3.31 -11.34
CA SER A 35 -3.95 -3.21 -12.52
C SER A 35 -3.49 -4.16 -13.64
N ALA A 36 -2.17 -4.20 -13.89
CA ALA A 36 -1.60 -5.10 -14.89
C ALA A 36 -1.80 -6.58 -14.53
N LEU A 37 -1.57 -6.94 -13.27
CA LEU A 37 -1.75 -8.31 -12.80
C LEU A 37 -3.22 -8.75 -12.83
N LEU A 38 -4.15 -7.86 -12.47
CA LEU A 38 -5.58 -8.15 -12.56
C LEU A 38 -6.05 -8.32 -14.00
N ALA A 39 -5.56 -7.48 -14.93
CA ALA A 39 -5.87 -7.63 -16.35
C ALA A 39 -5.45 -9.01 -16.88
N ILE A 40 -4.24 -9.47 -16.54
CA ILE A 40 -3.73 -10.79 -16.91
C ILE A 40 -4.57 -11.92 -16.27
N ALA A 41 -4.97 -11.76 -15.00
CA ALA A 41 -5.80 -12.74 -14.31
C ALA A 41 -7.17 -12.91 -14.98
N ILE A 42 -7.79 -11.80 -15.38
CA ILE A 42 -9.07 -11.79 -16.10
C ILE A 42 -8.92 -12.44 -17.48
N GLU A 43 -7.89 -12.08 -18.24
CA GLU A 43 -7.64 -12.62 -19.58
C GLU A 43 -7.46 -14.15 -19.56
N ARG A 44 -6.75 -14.67 -18.56
CA ARG A 44 -6.48 -16.11 -18.43
C ARG A 44 -7.58 -16.90 -17.72
N GLY A 45 -8.52 -16.23 -17.05
CA GLY A 45 -9.55 -16.88 -16.24
C GLY A 45 -8.98 -17.72 -15.08
N GLU A 46 -7.75 -17.46 -14.65
CA GLU A 46 -7.06 -18.24 -13.61
C GLU A 46 -7.14 -17.52 -12.26
N VAL A 47 -7.92 -18.08 -11.33
CA VAL A 47 -8.08 -17.54 -9.96
C VAL A 47 -6.74 -17.45 -9.22
N ALA A 48 -5.80 -18.37 -9.49
CA ALA A 48 -4.48 -18.36 -8.88
C ALA A 48 -3.69 -17.07 -9.21
N LEU A 49 -3.88 -16.51 -10.40
CA LEU A 49 -3.22 -15.26 -10.80
C LEU A 49 -3.79 -14.04 -10.08
N ALA A 50 -5.04 -14.10 -9.61
CA ALA A 50 -5.63 -13.05 -8.79
C ALA A 50 -5.03 -12.95 -7.37
N LEU A 51 -4.20 -13.92 -6.95
CA LEU A 51 -3.42 -13.84 -5.71
C LEU A 51 -2.16 -12.96 -5.83
N LEU A 52 -1.60 -12.81 -7.04
CA LEU A 52 -0.40 -11.99 -7.27
C LEU A 52 -0.61 -10.50 -6.96
N PRO A 53 -1.73 -9.85 -7.36
CA PRO A 53 -2.05 -8.49 -6.95
C PRO A 53 -2.08 -8.33 -5.43
N ILE A 54 -2.63 -9.29 -4.69
CA ILE A 54 -2.71 -9.23 -3.22
C ILE A 54 -1.31 -9.25 -2.60
N LEU A 55 -0.42 -10.10 -3.13
CA LEU A 55 0.97 -10.14 -2.71
C LEU A 55 1.69 -8.81 -3.00
N ALA A 56 1.54 -8.28 -4.22
CA ALA A 56 2.13 -6.99 -4.61
C ALA A 56 1.63 -5.86 -3.70
N THR A 57 0.31 -5.77 -3.49
CA THR A 57 -0.32 -4.82 -2.57
C THR A 57 0.26 -4.91 -1.16
N SER A 58 0.50 -6.12 -0.65
CA SER A 58 1.06 -6.32 0.70
C SER A 58 2.49 -5.79 0.83
N VAL A 59 3.32 -6.00 -0.20
CA VAL A 59 4.69 -5.48 -0.25
C VAL A 59 4.70 -3.95 -0.29
N PHE A 60 3.89 -3.35 -1.15
CA PHE A 60 3.79 -1.89 -1.24
C PHE A 60 3.20 -1.27 0.03
N MET A 61 2.25 -1.93 0.69
CA MET A 61 1.73 -1.49 1.98
C MET A 61 2.82 -1.47 3.06
N ALA A 62 3.73 -2.46 3.08
CA ALA A 62 4.85 -2.49 4.02
C ALA A 62 5.83 -1.33 3.78
N VAL A 63 6.13 -1.03 2.52
CA VAL A 63 6.96 0.11 2.12
C VAL A 63 6.31 1.44 2.53
N ASP A 64 5.01 1.61 2.27
CA ASP A 64 4.28 2.83 2.64
C ASP A 64 4.22 3.02 4.16
N THR A 65 4.03 1.94 4.90
CA THR A 65 4.07 1.92 6.37
C THR A 65 5.45 2.32 6.89
N PHE A 66 6.53 1.88 6.24
CA PHE A 66 7.89 2.26 6.59
C PHE A 66 8.09 3.78 6.45
N TYR A 67 7.67 4.36 5.33
CA TYR A 67 7.78 5.81 5.09
C TYR A 67 6.93 6.62 6.07
N LEU A 68 5.69 6.20 6.34
CA LEU A 68 4.83 6.88 7.32
C LEU A 68 5.41 6.83 8.73
N ARG A 69 6.04 5.71 9.12
CA ARG A 69 6.73 5.60 10.41
C ARG A 69 7.90 6.57 10.49
N GLN A 70 8.69 6.68 9.42
CA GLN A 70 9.82 7.59 9.38
C GLN A 70 9.37 9.06 9.38
N GLU A 71 8.28 9.38 8.70
CA GLU A 71 7.66 10.71 8.73
C GLU A 71 7.23 11.11 10.15
N ARG A 72 6.58 10.21 10.90
CA ARG A 72 6.19 10.47 12.31
C ARG A 72 7.40 10.74 13.20
N ARG A 73 8.50 10.01 13.00
CA ARG A 73 9.76 10.22 13.73
C ARG A 73 10.36 11.60 13.44
N PHE A 74 10.35 12.04 12.18
CA PHE A 74 10.81 13.38 11.83
C PHE A 74 9.86 14.48 12.31
N ARG A 75 8.54 14.25 12.34
CA ARG A 75 7.58 15.17 12.95
C ARG A 75 7.81 15.32 14.46
N ALA A 76 8.19 14.25 15.15
CA ALA A 76 8.58 14.33 16.55
C ALA A 76 9.88 15.13 16.75
N LEU A 77 10.90 14.90 15.91
CA LEU A 77 12.12 15.70 15.91
C LEU A 77 11.84 17.19 15.64
N TYR A 78 10.94 17.50 14.69
CA TYR A 78 10.50 18.86 14.42
C TYR A 78 9.90 19.51 15.68
N ASN A 79 9.01 18.78 16.38
CA ASN A 79 8.38 19.24 17.60
C ASN A 79 9.35 19.45 18.76
N GLU A 80 10.48 18.74 18.76
CA GLU A 80 11.57 18.94 19.72
C GLU A 80 12.39 20.18 19.36
N VAL A 81 12.89 20.26 18.13
CA VAL A 81 13.76 21.36 17.64
C VAL A 81 13.06 22.72 17.73
N ARG A 82 11.74 22.80 17.49
CA ARG A 82 11.00 24.07 17.58
C ARG A 82 10.99 24.68 18.98
N CYS A 83 11.18 23.86 20.02
CA CYS A 83 11.17 24.29 21.42
C CYS A 83 12.58 24.47 22.01
N ARG A 84 13.64 24.09 21.28
CA ARG A 84 15.02 24.27 21.72
C ARG A 84 15.48 25.71 21.58
N ASP A 85 16.36 26.13 22.47
CA ASP A 85 17.05 27.41 22.37
C ASP A 85 18.11 27.37 21.27
N GLU A 86 18.36 28.52 20.64
CA GLU A 86 19.30 28.67 19.51
C GLU A 86 20.72 28.16 19.82
N GLN A 87 21.12 28.21 21.09
CA GLN A 87 22.43 27.76 21.58
C GLN A 87 22.55 26.24 21.63
N GLU A 88 21.43 25.52 21.75
CA GLU A 88 21.34 24.06 21.85
C GLU A 88 21.14 23.37 20.50
N ILE A 89 21.05 24.15 19.40
CA ILE A 89 20.88 23.61 18.06
C ILE A 89 22.18 22.96 17.58
N ASP A 90 22.12 21.64 17.46
CA ASP A 90 23.23 20.75 17.06
C ASP A 90 23.11 20.22 15.62
N PHE A 91 22.02 20.56 14.90
CA PHE A 91 21.67 20.06 13.56
C PHE A 91 21.56 18.53 13.46
N SER A 92 21.41 17.82 14.59
CA SER A 92 21.27 16.36 14.58
C SER A 92 19.98 15.94 13.90
N MET A 93 20.06 14.89 13.07
CA MET A 93 18.92 14.25 12.39
C MET A 93 18.54 12.91 13.02
N GLN A 94 19.10 12.60 14.18
CA GLN A 94 18.82 11.36 14.88
C GLN A 94 17.42 11.42 15.51
N THR A 95 16.55 10.49 15.11
CA THR A 95 15.21 10.39 15.68
C THR A 95 15.22 9.39 16.83
N GLN A 96 14.90 9.82 18.05
CA GLN A 96 14.92 8.95 19.23
C GLN A 96 13.58 8.23 19.47
N VAL A 97 12.50 8.66 18.79
CA VAL A 97 11.17 8.10 19.01
C VAL A 97 11.02 6.71 18.38
N THR A 98 10.76 5.73 19.23
CA THR A 98 10.45 4.35 18.81
C THR A 98 8.94 4.22 18.63
N GLU A 99 8.44 4.56 17.44
CA GLU A 99 7.03 4.32 17.08
C GLU A 99 6.81 2.83 16.72
N PRO A 100 5.82 2.15 17.35
CA PRO A 100 5.50 0.76 17.03
C PRO A 100 4.84 0.64 15.65
N ILE A 101 5.26 -0.35 14.86
CA ILE A 101 4.75 -0.55 13.48
C ILE A 101 3.22 -0.72 13.44
N ARG A 102 2.63 -1.32 14.48
CA ARG A 102 1.19 -1.58 14.57
C ARG A 102 0.33 -0.31 14.61
N SER A 103 0.82 0.79 15.19
CA SER A 103 0.09 2.06 15.21
C SER A 103 0.13 2.77 13.85
N THR A 104 1.12 2.43 13.02
CA THR A 104 1.27 2.97 11.66
C THR A 104 0.37 2.25 10.66
N LEU A 105 0.23 0.94 10.80
CA LEU A 105 -0.63 0.11 9.94
C LEU A 105 -2.12 0.49 10.01
N LYS A 106 -2.59 1.00 11.16
CA LYS A 106 -3.99 1.45 11.35
C LYS A 106 -4.27 2.85 10.80
N SER A 107 -3.39 3.41 9.97
CA SER A 107 -3.64 4.70 9.34
C SER A 107 -4.85 4.61 8.39
N PRO A 108 -5.88 5.48 8.52
CA PRO A 108 -7.09 5.41 7.71
C PRO A 108 -6.83 5.42 6.21
N ILE A 109 -5.85 6.21 5.76
CA ILE A 109 -5.52 6.34 4.34
C ILE A 109 -4.85 5.09 3.77
N ILE A 110 -4.04 4.39 4.58
CA ILE A 110 -3.40 3.13 4.19
C ILE A 110 -4.47 2.04 4.12
N MET A 111 -5.33 1.94 5.13
CA MET A 111 -6.39 0.94 5.16
C MET A 111 -7.40 1.14 4.02
N LEU A 112 -7.79 2.37 3.72
CA LEU A 112 -8.73 2.65 2.64
C LEU A 112 -8.14 2.27 1.27
N LEU A 113 -6.91 2.70 0.99
CA LEU A 113 -6.29 2.48 -0.32
C LEU A 113 -5.94 1.00 -0.54
N TYR A 114 -5.13 0.43 0.34
CA TYR A 114 -4.64 -0.95 0.17
C TYR A 114 -5.72 -1.98 0.50
N GLY A 115 -6.59 -1.70 1.48
CA GLY A 115 -7.76 -2.55 1.75
C GLY A 115 -8.73 -2.55 0.59
N GLY A 116 -8.98 -1.38 -0.03
CA GLY A 116 -9.79 -1.28 -1.25
C GLY A 116 -9.23 -2.11 -2.41
N MET A 117 -7.91 -2.08 -2.63
CA MET A 117 -7.25 -2.90 -3.65
C MET A 117 -7.40 -4.41 -3.39
N VAL A 118 -7.25 -4.85 -2.13
CA VAL A 118 -7.41 -6.26 -1.78
C VAL A 118 -8.85 -6.71 -1.98
N VAL A 119 -9.83 -5.91 -1.52
CA VAL A 119 -11.26 -6.22 -1.71
C VAL A 119 -11.60 -6.28 -3.20
N PHE A 120 -11.07 -5.35 -4.00
CA PHE A 120 -11.27 -5.36 -5.44
C PHE A 120 -10.65 -6.60 -6.10
N ALA A 121 -9.42 -6.97 -5.74
CA ALA A 121 -8.78 -8.18 -6.25
C ALA A 121 -9.55 -9.46 -5.88
N LEU A 122 -10.08 -9.54 -4.66
CA LEU A 122 -10.93 -10.65 -4.21
C LEU A 122 -12.26 -10.70 -4.98
N ALA A 123 -12.86 -9.54 -5.27
CA ALA A 123 -14.08 -9.48 -6.08
C ALA A 123 -13.84 -9.99 -7.50
N VAL A 124 -12.70 -9.62 -8.12
CA VAL A 124 -12.28 -10.14 -9.42
C VAL A 124 -12.04 -11.65 -9.37
N ALA A 125 -11.35 -12.14 -8.33
CA ALA A 125 -11.12 -13.57 -8.14
C ALA A 125 -12.43 -14.37 -8.00
N ALA A 126 -13.38 -13.84 -7.24
CA ALA A 126 -14.70 -14.45 -7.06
C ALA A 126 -15.51 -14.45 -8.38
N TRP A 127 -15.42 -13.37 -9.15
CA TRP A 127 -16.07 -13.28 -10.46
C TRP A 127 -15.52 -14.31 -11.46
N ILE A 128 -14.20 -14.47 -11.51
CA ILE A 128 -13.54 -15.50 -12.34
C ILE A 128 -13.95 -16.91 -11.91
N ALA A 129 -13.95 -17.19 -10.60
CA ALA A 129 -14.35 -18.50 -10.09
C ALA A 129 -15.81 -18.84 -10.41
N TRP A 130 -16.70 -17.85 -10.30
CA TRP A 130 -18.11 -18.00 -10.63
C TRP A 130 -18.32 -18.24 -12.13
N SER A 131 -17.70 -17.45 -13.00
CA SER A 131 -17.86 -17.57 -14.45
C SER A 131 -17.39 -18.92 -14.98
N ASP A 132 -16.27 -19.43 -14.47
CA ASP A 132 -15.72 -20.74 -14.81
C ASP A 132 -16.64 -21.89 -14.32
N SER A 133 -17.27 -21.73 -13.14
CA SER A 133 -18.24 -22.72 -12.63
C SER A 133 -19.52 -22.79 -13.46
N GLU A 134 -20.05 -21.64 -13.90
CA GLU A 134 -21.25 -21.57 -14.74
C GLU A 134 -20.99 -22.15 -16.13
N PHE A 135 -19.85 -21.86 -16.75
CA PHE A 135 -19.50 -22.43 -18.05
C PHE A 135 -19.40 -23.96 -18.00
N ARG A 136 -18.81 -24.50 -16.93
CA ARG A 136 -18.73 -25.95 -16.73
C ARG A 136 -20.10 -26.60 -16.55
N ARG A 137 -21.02 -25.96 -15.84
CA ARG A 137 -22.40 -26.46 -15.67
C ARG A 137 -23.13 -26.59 -16.99
N LEU A 138 -23.08 -25.55 -17.83
CA LEU A 138 -23.75 -25.54 -19.14
C LEU A 138 -23.25 -26.67 -20.06
N LYS A 139 -21.95 -26.97 -20.00
CA LYS A 139 -21.37 -28.07 -20.77
C LYS A 139 -21.87 -29.44 -20.31
N THR A 140 -21.97 -29.66 -19.01
CA THR A 140 -22.51 -30.91 -18.44
C THR A 140 -23.99 -31.09 -18.78
N GLU A 141 -24.81 -30.04 -18.73
CA GLU A 141 -26.23 -30.11 -19.11
C GLU A 141 -26.43 -30.48 -20.59
N GLN A 142 -25.63 -29.91 -21.50
CA GLN A 142 -25.67 -30.28 -22.92
C GLN A 142 -25.24 -31.72 -23.18
N GLU A 143 -24.19 -32.20 -22.50
CA GLU A 143 -23.72 -33.58 -22.63
C GLU A 143 -24.77 -34.59 -22.12
N THR A 144 -25.45 -34.31 -21.01
CA THR A 144 -26.55 -35.17 -20.50
C THR A 144 -27.78 -35.21 -21.39
N HIS A 145 -28.05 -34.15 -22.16
CA HIS A 145 -29.25 -34.08 -23.01
C HIS A 145 -29.01 -34.65 -24.43
N HIS A 146 -27.75 -34.92 -24.79
CA HIS A 146 -27.36 -35.49 -26.08
C HIS A 146 -26.97 -36.97 -25.99
N ASP A 147 -27.04 -37.60 -24.81
CA ASP A 147 -26.87 -39.05 -24.67
C ASP A 147 -28.09 -39.77 -25.28
N PRO A 148 -27.97 -40.47 -26.43
CA PRO A 148 -29.09 -41.14 -27.09
C PRO A 148 -29.49 -42.44 -26.36
N ASP A 149 -28.69 -42.90 -25.41
CA ASP A 149 -28.80 -44.22 -24.77
C ASP A 149 -29.20 -44.15 -23.27
N ALA A 150 -29.56 -42.96 -22.75
CA ALA A 150 -30.03 -42.74 -21.36
C ALA A 150 -31.57 -42.72 -21.21
#